data_AF-A0A838KAB4-F1
#
_entry.id   AF-A0A838KAB4-F1
#
_cell.length_a   1.000
_cell.length_b   1.000
_cell.length_c   1.000
_cell.angle_alpha   90.00
_cell.angle_beta   90.00
_cell.angle_gamma   90.00
#
_symmetry.space_group_name_H-M   'P 1'
#
loop_
_entity.id
_entity.type
_entity.pdbx_description
1 polymer ?
#
loop_
_entity_poly.entity_id
_entity_poly.type
_entity_poly.pdbx_seq_one_letter_code
_entity_poly.pdbx_strand_id
1 'polypeptide(L)'
;MARRKSAETEQARGLLAAFVRTAQERGIAPTPLRARAFNGRSTYRTGLTGWYLKRNRSLAVDADANFYVLSTQTSIVSWMRGATVTPSDPPLVVGVGGRDGESMPLQQLLDLRLQAADGW
;
A
#
# COMPACT_ATOMS: atom_id res chain seq x y z
N MET A 1 -12.59 5.89 21.98
CA MET A 1 -11.35 5.62 21.21
C MET A 1 -11.60 5.11 19.77
N ALA A 2 -12.77 5.36 19.13
CA ALA A 2 -13.06 4.91 17.75
C ALA A 2 -13.18 6.05 16.73
N ARG A 3 -13.48 7.28 17.18
CA ARG A 3 -13.80 8.41 16.30
C ARG A 3 -12.57 9.10 15.67
N ARG A 4 -11.38 9.00 16.30
CA ARG A 4 -10.13 9.57 15.74
C ARG A 4 -9.64 8.77 14.52
N LYS A 5 -9.68 7.44 14.61
CA LYS A 5 -9.26 6.54 13.53
C LYS A 5 -10.00 6.82 12.22
N SER A 6 -11.29 7.14 12.26
CA SER A 6 -12.07 7.44 11.05
C SER A 6 -11.60 8.70 10.32
N ALA A 7 -11.26 9.76 11.05
CA ALA A 7 -10.75 11.00 10.44
C ALA A 7 -9.35 10.76 9.84
N GLU A 8 -8.53 9.96 10.51
CA GLU A 8 -7.21 9.57 10.02
C GLU A 8 -7.31 8.73 8.73
N THR A 9 -8.19 7.73 8.70
CA THR A 9 -8.42 6.90 7.51
C THR A 9 -8.94 7.70 6.32
N GLU A 10 -9.86 8.66 6.53
CA GLU A 10 -10.40 9.51 5.45
C GLU A 10 -9.29 10.37 4.83
N GLN A 11 -8.43 10.97 5.67
CA GLN A 11 -7.27 11.73 5.19
C GLN A 11 -6.32 10.84 4.38
N ALA A 12 -6.06 9.62 4.85
CA ALA A 12 -5.21 8.67 4.16
C ALA A 12 -5.79 8.25 2.79
N ARG A 13 -7.11 8.06 2.70
CA ARG A 13 -7.81 7.81 1.42
C ARG A 13 -7.68 8.99 0.46
N GLY A 14 -7.83 10.22 0.95
CA GLY A 14 -7.63 11.43 0.15
C GLY A 14 -6.21 11.52 -0.44
N LEU A 15 -5.19 11.17 0.34
CA LEU A 15 -3.80 11.11 -0.12
C LEU A 15 -3.59 10.05 -1.20
N LEU A 16 -4.18 8.86 -1.05
CA LEU A 16 -4.10 7.80 -2.05
C LEU A 16 -4.79 8.20 -3.36
N ALA A 17 -5.97 8.81 -3.29
CA ALA A 17 -6.68 9.29 -4.47
C ALA A 17 -5.87 10.37 -5.22
N ALA A 18 -5.24 11.29 -4.48
CA ALA A 18 -4.34 12.29 -5.06
C ALA A 18 -3.12 11.64 -5.74
N PHE A 19 -2.51 10.64 -5.11
CA PHE A 19 -1.41 9.89 -5.71
C PHE A 19 -1.83 9.17 -6.99
N VAL A 20 -2.96 8.46 -6.98
CA VAL A 20 -3.46 7.71 -8.14
C VAL A 20 -3.72 8.65 -9.31
N ARG A 21 -4.39 9.79 -9.06
CA ARG A 21 -4.58 10.84 -10.07
C ARG A 21 -3.25 11.33 -10.62
N THR A 22 -2.30 11.68 -9.75
CA THR A 22 -0.99 12.18 -10.16
C THR A 22 -0.20 11.13 -10.96
N ALA A 23 -0.29 9.86 -10.57
CA ALA A 23 0.37 8.75 -11.26
C ALA A 23 -0.18 8.57 -12.68
N GLN A 24 -1.51 8.68 -12.85
CA GLN A 24 -2.16 8.66 -14.16
C GLN A 24 -1.80 9.88 -15.00
N GLU A 25 -1.82 11.09 -14.42
CA GLU A 25 -1.42 12.34 -15.08
C GLU A 25 0.04 12.30 -15.55
N ARG A 26 0.92 11.66 -14.79
CA ARG A 26 2.32 11.42 -15.15
C ARG A 26 2.53 10.25 -16.13
N GLY A 27 1.47 9.56 -16.53
CA GLY A 27 1.55 8.41 -17.45
C GLY A 27 2.21 7.17 -16.84
N ILE A 28 2.26 7.05 -15.51
CA ILE A 28 2.81 5.87 -14.83
C ILE A 28 1.81 4.72 -14.98
N ALA A 29 2.14 3.75 -15.84
CA ALA A 29 1.26 2.61 -16.07
C ALA A 29 1.05 1.76 -14.80
N PRO A 30 -0.19 1.34 -14.48
CA PRO A 30 -0.44 0.41 -13.39
C PRO A 30 0.06 -0.99 -13.75
N THR A 31 0.45 -1.76 -12.74
CA THR A 31 1.05 -3.09 -12.89
C THR A 31 0.29 -4.15 -12.09
N PRO A 32 0.32 -5.43 -12.51
CA PRO A 32 -0.28 -6.51 -11.72
C PRO A 32 0.36 -6.60 -10.33
N LEU A 33 -0.48 -6.48 -9.32
CA LEU A 33 -0.08 -6.55 -7.92
C LEU A 33 0.14 -8.02 -7.52
N ARG A 34 1.20 -8.25 -6.76
CA ARG A 34 1.61 -9.56 -6.25
C ARG A 34 1.97 -9.43 -4.79
N ALA A 35 1.40 -10.31 -3.97
CA ALA A 35 1.75 -10.42 -2.58
C ALA A 35 3.03 -11.24 -2.43
N ARG A 36 3.85 -10.90 -1.43
CA ARG A 36 5.09 -11.63 -1.13
C ARG A 36 5.04 -12.23 0.27
N ALA A 37 5.35 -13.52 0.37
CA ALA A 37 5.56 -14.15 1.66
C ALA A 37 6.77 -13.53 2.37
N PHE A 38 6.70 -13.43 3.69
CA PHE A 38 7.79 -12.90 4.53
C PHE A 38 9.11 -13.65 4.34
N ASN A 39 9.06 -14.94 3.99
CA ASN A 39 10.24 -15.72 3.65
C ASN A 39 10.95 -15.25 2.36
N GLY A 40 10.40 -14.27 1.64
CA GLY A 40 10.94 -13.68 0.41
C GLY A 40 10.88 -14.59 -0.82
N ARG A 41 10.61 -15.89 -0.62
CA ARG A 41 10.70 -16.95 -1.63
C ARG A 41 9.41 -17.15 -2.41
N SER A 42 8.25 -16.93 -1.79
CA SER A 42 6.95 -17.14 -2.44
C SER A 42 6.28 -15.83 -2.81
N THR A 43 5.76 -15.76 -4.04
CA THR A 43 4.88 -14.67 -4.48
C THR A 43 3.53 -15.22 -4.90
N TYR A 44 2.46 -14.52 -4.55
CA TYR A 44 1.09 -14.91 -4.84
C TYR A 44 0.45 -13.86 -5.75
N ARG A 45 -0.30 -14.34 -6.75
CA ARG A 45 -1.09 -13.46 -7.61
C ARG A 45 -2.28 -12.97 -6.81
N THR A 46 -2.51 -11.66 -6.81
CA THR A 46 -3.67 -11.06 -6.12
C THR A 46 -4.85 -10.80 -7.04
N GLY A 47 -4.62 -10.80 -8.37
CA GLY A 47 -5.63 -10.42 -9.37
C GLY A 47 -5.87 -8.91 -9.46
N LEU A 48 -5.20 -8.11 -8.63
CA LEU A 48 -5.33 -6.65 -8.60
C LEU A 48 -4.31 -5.99 -9.53
N THR A 49 -4.63 -4.78 -9.99
CA THR A 49 -3.75 -3.98 -10.86
C THR A 49 -3.63 -2.57 -10.30
N GLY A 50 -2.41 -2.05 -10.20
CA GLY A 50 -2.15 -0.76 -9.57
C GLY A 50 -0.67 -0.45 -9.38
N TRP A 51 -0.35 0.39 -8.40
CA TRP A 51 1.01 0.86 -8.16
C TRP A 51 1.53 0.37 -6.82
N TYR A 52 2.75 -0.14 -6.82
CA TYR A 52 3.49 -0.40 -5.58
C TYR A 52 3.97 0.93 -4.98
N LEU A 53 3.70 1.12 -3.69
CA LEU A 53 4.11 2.32 -2.95
C LEU A 53 5.55 2.20 -2.44
N LYS A 54 6.05 0.97 -2.26
CA LYS A 54 7.42 0.67 -1.77
C LYS A 54 8.16 -0.27 -2.71
N ARG A 55 9.49 -0.10 -2.82
CA ARG A 55 10.37 -0.97 -3.63
C ARG A 55 10.33 -2.43 -3.20
N ASN A 56 10.15 -2.70 -1.91
CA ASN A 56 9.99 -4.05 -1.37
C ASN A 56 8.64 -4.71 -1.73
N ARG A 57 7.75 -4.00 -2.45
CA ARG A 57 6.41 -4.44 -2.88
C ARG A 57 5.50 -4.87 -1.72
N SER A 58 5.74 -4.34 -0.52
CA SER A 58 4.92 -4.65 0.66
C SER A 58 3.60 -3.90 0.70
N LEU A 59 3.50 -2.78 -0.02
CA LEU A 59 2.32 -1.90 -0.03
C LEU A 59 1.97 -1.53 -1.46
N ALA A 60 0.69 -1.46 -1.74
CA ALA A 60 0.18 -1.08 -3.05
C ALA A 60 -1.15 -0.32 -2.95
N VAL A 61 -1.49 0.35 -4.04
CA VAL A 61 -2.77 1.02 -4.28
C VAL A 61 -3.29 0.62 -5.65
N ASP A 62 -4.60 0.40 -5.79
CA ASP A 62 -5.23 0.17 -7.10
C ASP A 62 -5.66 1.46 -7.79
N ALA A 63 -6.32 1.34 -8.94
CA ALA A 63 -6.89 2.47 -9.69
C ALA A 63 -8.05 3.17 -8.98
N ASP A 64 -8.73 2.47 -8.06
CA ASP A 64 -9.85 2.98 -7.26
C ASP A 64 -9.37 3.63 -5.94
N ALA A 65 -8.06 3.83 -5.77
CA ALA A 65 -7.42 4.35 -4.57
C ALA A 65 -7.60 3.48 -3.31
N ASN A 66 -7.86 2.19 -3.48
CA ASN A 66 -7.90 1.23 -2.38
C ASN A 66 -6.49 0.84 -1.95
N PHE A 67 -6.27 0.78 -0.64
CA PHE A 67 -4.98 0.43 -0.06
C PHE A 67 -4.86 -1.07 0.20
N TYR A 68 -3.69 -1.61 -0.14
CA TYR A 68 -3.37 -3.02 0.03
C TYR A 68 -2.04 -3.22 0.73
N VAL A 69 -2.06 -4.00 1.80
CA VAL A 69 -0.85 -4.53 2.45
C VAL A 69 -0.55 -5.90 1.86
N LEU A 70 0.55 -5.97 1.11
CA LEU A 70 1.02 -7.14 0.37
C LEU A 70 2.18 -7.88 1.06
N SER A 71 2.52 -7.50 2.30
CA SER A 71 3.50 -8.19 3.16
C SER A 71 2.83 -9.06 4.21
N THR A 72 3.21 -10.33 4.27
CA THR A 72 2.70 -11.28 5.27
C THR A 72 3.53 -11.27 6.56
N GLN A 73 3.54 -10.19 7.35
CA GLN A 73 3.97 -10.32 8.74
C GLN A 73 2.84 -10.89 9.58
N THR A 74 3.19 -11.65 10.62
CA THR A 74 2.36 -12.54 11.45
C THR A 74 1.05 -11.95 12.01
N SER A 75 0.79 -10.66 11.82
CA SER A 75 -0.43 -9.98 12.26
C SER A 75 -0.98 -9.08 11.15
N ILE A 76 -1.66 -9.66 10.16
CA ILE A 76 -2.87 -9.11 9.52
C ILE A 76 -3.68 -10.33 9.05
N VAL A 77 -4.69 -10.61 9.86
CA VAL A 77 -5.58 -11.75 9.83
C VAL A 77 -6.66 -11.48 8.80
N SER A 78 -6.47 -11.86 7.53
CA SER A 78 -7.57 -11.99 6.54
C SER A 78 -7.19 -12.82 5.30
N TRP A 79 -6.13 -13.62 5.36
CA TRP A 79 -5.67 -14.40 4.20
C TRP A 79 -6.06 -15.87 4.19
N MET A 80 -6.88 -16.31 5.15
CA MET A 80 -7.17 -17.73 5.36
C MET A 80 -8.52 -18.22 4.79
N ARG A 81 -8.99 -17.70 3.65
CA ARG A 81 -9.99 -18.41 2.82
C ARG A 81 -10.10 -17.78 1.43
N GLY A 82 -9.47 -18.41 0.43
CA GLY A 82 -9.81 -18.20 -0.99
C GLY A 82 -9.33 -16.90 -1.64
N ALA A 83 -8.01 -16.75 -1.79
CA ALA A 83 -7.30 -15.97 -2.84
C ALA A 83 -7.92 -14.62 -3.30
N THR A 84 -8.54 -13.85 -2.40
CA THR A 84 -9.03 -12.50 -2.69
C THR A 84 -8.38 -11.56 -1.69
N VAL A 85 -7.60 -10.60 -2.19
CA VAL A 85 -6.98 -9.58 -1.34
C VAL A 85 -8.04 -8.52 -1.06
N THR A 86 -8.53 -8.48 0.18
CA THR A 86 -9.50 -7.47 0.62
C THR A 86 -8.79 -6.13 0.80
N PRO A 87 -9.39 -5.00 0.37
CA PRO A 87 -8.88 -3.68 0.68
C PRO A 87 -8.80 -3.48 2.20
N SER A 88 -7.74 -2.85 2.66
CA SER A 88 -7.51 -2.54 4.07
C SER A 88 -7.65 -1.04 4.29
N ASP A 89 -8.12 -0.64 5.48
CA ASP A 89 -8.18 0.78 5.81
C ASP A 89 -6.76 1.37 5.87
N PRO A 90 -6.45 2.39 5.05
CA PRO A 90 -5.12 2.96 4.99
C PRO A 90 -4.79 3.69 6.32
N PRO A 91 -3.66 3.37 6.96
CA PRO A 91 -3.18 4.15 8.08
C PRO A 91 -2.47 5.41 7.59
N LEU A 92 -2.63 6.53 8.30
CA LEU A 92 -1.83 7.75 8.03
C LEU A 92 -0.34 7.55 8.27
N VAL A 93 0.02 6.58 9.10
CA VAL A 93 1.39 6.27 9.49
C VAL A 93 1.69 4.83 9.15
N VAL A 94 2.69 4.62 8.31
CA VAL A 94 3.13 3.31 7.86
C VAL A 94 4.45 2.98 8.57
N GLY A 95 4.51 1.87 9.30
CA GLY A 95 5.77 1.41 9.90
C GLY A 95 5.74 0.96 11.36
N VAL A 96 4.58 0.70 11.97
CA VAL A 96 4.51 0.12 13.32
C VAL A 96 5.00 -1.34 13.28
N GLY A 97 6.32 -1.56 13.40
CA GLY A 97 6.91 -2.90 13.57
C GLY A 97 8.19 -3.25 12.79
N GLY A 98 8.83 -2.30 12.10
CA GLY A 98 10.17 -2.50 11.55
C GLY A 98 11.25 -2.36 12.63
N ARG A 99 12.37 -3.09 12.50
CA ARG A 99 13.50 -3.17 13.45
C ARG A 99 14.11 -1.81 13.85
N ASP A 100 13.78 -0.74 13.13
CA ASP A 100 14.29 0.63 13.31
C ASP A 100 13.28 1.61 13.94
N GLY A 101 12.03 1.22 14.24
CA GLY A 101 11.07 2.08 14.97
C GLY A 101 10.62 3.36 14.25
N GLU A 102 11.13 3.67 13.05
CA GLU A 102 10.76 4.86 12.31
C GLU A 102 9.38 4.70 11.63
N SER A 103 8.40 5.32 12.26
CA SER A 103 7.07 5.51 11.71
C SER A 103 7.11 6.57 10.61
N MET A 104 6.82 6.20 9.36
CA MET A 104 6.84 7.12 8.23
C MET A 104 5.42 7.58 7.86
N PRO A 105 5.17 8.90 7.68
CA PRO A 105 3.89 9.41 7.21
C PRO A 105 3.56 8.85 5.81
N LEU A 106 2.32 8.45 5.58
CA LEU A 106 1.84 7.95 4.28
C LEU A 106 2.08 8.98 3.18
N GLN A 107 1.82 10.26 3.45
CA GLN A 107 2.06 11.34 2.49
C GLN A 107 3.52 11.35 2.00
N GLN A 108 4.47 11.33 2.94
CA GLN A 108 5.90 11.33 2.62
C GLN A 108 6.28 10.10 1.79
N LEU A 109 5.68 8.93 2.08
CA LEU A 109 5.90 7.73 1.28
C LEU A 109 5.42 7.90 -0.17
N LEU A 110 4.24 8.49 -0.37
CA LEU A 110 3.67 8.73 -1.70
C LEU A 110 4.50 9.74 -2.49
N ASP A 111 4.94 10.81 -1.85
CA ASP A 111 5.79 11.84 -2.47
C ASP A 111 7.13 11.23 -2.92
N LEU A 112 7.78 10.43 -2.06
CA LEU A 112 9.00 9.70 -2.41
C LEU A 112 8.76 8.75 -3.59
N ARG A 113 7.60 8.09 -3.63
CA ARG A 113 7.26 7.18 -4.74
C ARG A 113 7.04 7.94 -6.05
N LEU A 114 6.42 9.11 -6.03
CA LEU A 114 6.22 9.96 -7.20
C LEU A 114 7.54 10.52 -7.73
N GLN A 115 8.44 10.93 -6.83
CA GLN A 115 9.79 11.40 -7.19
C GLN A 115 10.65 10.26 -7.74
N ALA A 116 10.54 9.06 -7.19
CA ALA A 116 11.30 7.90 -7.63
C ALA A 116 10.76 7.25 -8.91
N ALA A 117 9.61 7.70 -9.44
CA ALA A 117 9.03 7.14 -10.66
C ALA A 117 9.96 7.24 -11.88
N ASP A 118 10.85 8.21 -11.90
CA ASP A 118 11.86 8.41 -12.95
C ASP A 118 13.07 7.46 -12.85
N GLY A 119 13.20 6.67 -11.79
CA GLY A 119 14.40 5.84 -11.52
C GLY A 119 14.11 4.51 -10.82
N TRP A 120 12.96 3.90 -11.09
CA TRP A 120 12.50 2.69 -10.40
C TRP A 120 13.01 1.38 -10.99
#